data_AF-A0A823A6Q8-F1
#
_entry.id   AF-A0A823A6Q8-F1
#
_cell.length_a   1.000
_cell.length_b   1.000
_cell.length_c   1.000
_cell.angle_alpha   90.00
_cell.angle_beta   90.00
_cell.angle_gamma   90.00
#
_symmetry.space_group_name_H-M   'P 1'
#
loop_
_entity.id
_entity.type
_entity.pdbx_description
1 polymer ?
#
loop_
_entity_poly.entity_id
_entity_poly.type
_entity_poly.pdbx_seq_one_letter_code
_entity_poly.pdbx_strand_id
1 'polypeptide(L)'
;MLKFKGTVYPMAFQIGSDGIRLLAVKFVEAMILLYTSDPNSSSEPPLHQACEGKIVGFDISWLRGGHPVLNIGDLSIEASQSLGLLLDQLRFPTVKSLSNSIIIVVINRYAPDVITWGLRLKGTMKY
;
A
#
# COMPACT_ATOMS: atom_id res chain seq x y z
N MET A 1 6.43 -10.70 -12.85
CA MET A 1 6.02 -9.83 -11.73
C MET A 1 7.14 -9.54 -10.74
N LEU A 2 7.71 -10.53 -10.03
CA LEU A 2 8.74 -10.29 -9.00
C LEU A 2 9.96 -9.48 -9.48
N LYS A 3 10.49 -9.79 -10.68
CA LYS A 3 11.60 -9.04 -11.27
C LYS A 3 11.25 -7.56 -11.46
N PHE A 4 10.05 -7.27 -11.98
CA PHE A 4 9.57 -5.89 -12.17
C PHE A 4 9.45 -5.16 -10.83
N LYS A 5 8.82 -5.78 -9.82
CA LYS A 5 8.72 -5.23 -8.47
C LYS A 5 10.10 -4.89 -7.90
N GLY A 6 11.05 -5.83 -8.00
CA GLY A 6 12.41 -5.67 -7.51
C GLY A 6 13.21 -4.56 -8.22
N THR A 7 12.84 -4.21 -9.46
CA THR A 7 13.42 -3.08 -10.19
C THR A 7 12.75 -1.75 -9.83
N VAL A 8 11.43 -1.72 -9.68
CA VAL A 8 10.67 -0.48 -9.44
C VAL A 8 10.78 0.00 -7.99
N TYR A 9 10.77 -0.91 -7.01
CA TYR A 9 10.80 -0.54 -5.59
C TYR A 9 11.98 0.37 -5.23
N PRO A 10 13.24 0.04 -5.59
CA PRO A 10 14.38 0.91 -5.30
C PRO A 10 14.24 2.32 -5.88
N MET A 11 13.59 2.47 -7.04
CA MET A 11 13.39 3.77 -7.70
C MET A 11 12.48 4.71 -6.89
N ALA A 12 11.62 4.17 -6.03
CA ALA A 12 10.76 4.98 -5.15
C ALA A 12 11.56 5.64 -4.01
N PHE A 13 12.69 5.05 -3.60
CA PHE A 13 13.45 5.45 -2.42
C PHE A 13 14.82 6.06 -2.73
N GLN A 14 15.34 5.86 -3.95
CA GLN A 14 16.62 6.42 -4.38
C GLN A 14 16.46 7.85 -4.92
N ILE A 15 17.55 8.62 -4.85
CA ILE A 15 17.64 9.93 -5.50
C ILE A 15 17.78 9.70 -7.01
N GLY A 16 16.97 10.39 -7.80
CA GLY A 16 16.94 10.23 -9.25
C GLY A 16 15.96 11.19 -9.91
N SER A 17 15.49 10.85 -11.10
CA SER A 17 14.48 11.63 -11.81
C SER A 17 13.17 11.67 -11.01
N ASP A 18 12.68 12.87 -10.71
CA ASP A 18 11.43 13.06 -9.96
C ASP A 18 10.22 12.42 -10.65
N GLY A 19 10.16 12.42 -11.98
CA GLY A 19 9.06 11.79 -12.72
C GLY A 19 9.05 10.26 -12.56
N ILE A 20 10.22 9.64 -12.68
CA ILE A 20 10.37 8.17 -12.50
C ILE A 20 10.09 7.80 -11.05
N ARG A 21 10.65 8.57 -10.10
CA ARG A 21 10.44 8.36 -8.66
C ARG A 21 8.97 8.50 -8.28
N LEU A 22 8.27 9.51 -8.82
CA LEU A 22 6.84 9.69 -8.58
C LEU A 22 6.00 8.50 -9.07
N LEU A 23 6.30 7.96 -10.26
CA LEU A 23 5.64 6.77 -10.77
C LEU A 23 5.95 5.54 -9.91
N ALA A 24 7.18 5.39 -9.46
CA ALA A 24 7.58 4.31 -8.56
C ALA A 24 6.89 4.40 -7.19
N VAL A 25 6.76 5.60 -6.62
CA VAL A 25 6.00 5.83 -5.38
C VAL A 25 4.53 5.43 -5.55
N LYS A 26 3.88 5.83 -6.65
CA LYS A 26 2.51 5.40 -6.95
C LYS A 26 2.38 3.89 -7.12
N PHE A 27 3.38 3.24 -7.70
CA PHE A 27 3.41 1.79 -7.79
C PHE A 27 3.50 1.14 -6.41
N VAL A 28 4.43 1.59 -5.55
CA VAL A 28 4.56 1.08 -4.17
C VAL A 28 3.25 1.30 -3.40
N GLU A 29 2.61 2.47 -3.55
CA GLU A 29 1.31 2.75 -2.95
C GLU A 29 0.24 1.73 -3.40
N ALA A 30 0.13 1.47 -4.70
CA ALA A 30 -0.80 0.48 -5.24
C ALA A 30 -0.53 -0.93 -4.68
N MET A 31 0.75 -1.30 -4.49
CA MET A 31 1.12 -2.57 -3.87
C MET A 31 0.74 -2.63 -2.39
N ILE A 32 0.94 -1.56 -1.61
CA ILE A 32 0.50 -1.48 -0.21
C ILE A 32 -1.00 -1.68 -0.10
N LEU A 33 -1.78 -1.03 -0.97
CA LEU A 33 -3.23 -1.19 -1.02
C LEU A 33 -3.64 -2.61 -1.40
N LEU A 34 -2.96 -3.21 -2.39
CA LEU A 34 -3.20 -4.58 -2.83
C LEU A 34 -2.91 -5.61 -1.72
N TYR A 35 -1.94 -5.32 -0.85
CA TYR A 35 -1.46 -6.23 0.19
C TYR A 35 -2.11 -6.01 1.55
N THR A 36 -2.97 -5.00 1.67
CA THR A 36 -3.68 -4.66 2.91
C THR A 36 -5.16 -4.96 2.73
N SER A 37 -5.66 -6.05 3.33
CA SER A 37 -7.10 -6.35 3.31
C SER A 37 -7.89 -5.30 4.10
N ASP A 38 -9.06 -4.91 3.58
CA ASP A 38 -10.10 -4.32 4.43
C ASP A 38 -10.59 -5.41 5.41
N PRO A 39 -10.59 -5.19 6.73
CA PRO A 39 -11.12 -6.15 7.68
C PRO A 39 -12.60 -6.53 7.44
N ASN A 40 -13.37 -5.69 6.74
CA ASN A 40 -14.77 -5.92 6.42
C ASN A 40 -14.97 -6.58 5.03
N SER A 41 -13.90 -6.83 4.29
CA SER A 41 -13.98 -7.46 2.96
C SER A 41 -14.40 -8.94 3.06
N SER A 42 -15.21 -9.37 2.11
CA SER A 42 -15.59 -10.77 1.95
C SER A 42 -14.37 -11.59 1.51
N SER A 43 -14.11 -12.70 2.21
CA SER A 43 -13.08 -13.66 1.80
C SER A 43 -13.45 -14.49 0.59
N GLU A 44 -14.68 -14.37 0.08
CA GLU A 44 -15.12 -15.08 -1.11
C GLU A 44 -15.19 -14.12 -2.30
N PRO A 45 -14.53 -14.45 -3.43
CA PRO A 45 -14.68 -13.67 -4.65
C PRO A 45 -16.12 -13.76 -5.15
N PRO A 46 -16.64 -12.72 -5.83
CA PRO A 46 -17.98 -12.78 -6.40
C PRO A 46 -18.12 -13.96 -7.37
N LEU A 47 -19.12 -14.82 -7.13
CA LEU A 47 -19.42 -16.00 -7.95
C LEU A 47 -19.79 -15.66 -9.41
N HIS A 48 -20.18 -14.41 -9.67
CA HIS A 48 -20.58 -13.92 -10.99
C HIS A 48 -19.73 -12.69 -11.36
N GLN A 49 -18.72 -12.87 -12.20
CA GLN A 49 -18.22 -11.77 -13.02
C GLN A 49 -19.18 -11.58 -14.20
N ALA A 50 -19.57 -10.33 -14.46
CA ALA A 50 -20.27 -9.82 -15.65
C ALA A 50 -21.81 -9.66 -15.62
N CYS A 51 -22.45 -9.47 -14.47
CA CYS A 51 -23.71 -8.69 -14.46
C CYS A 51 -23.36 -7.22 -14.20
N GLU A 52 -23.61 -6.35 -15.20
CA GLU A 52 -23.51 -4.87 -15.14
C GLU A 52 -22.13 -4.21 -15.20
N GLY A 53 -21.20 -4.69 -16.03
CA GLY A 53 -20.07 -3.86 -16.51
C GLY A 53 -19.09 -3.32 -15.46
N LYS A 54 -19.23 -3.70 -14.18
CA LYS A 54 -18.34 -3.29 -13.08
C LYS A 54 -17.23 -4.31 -12.93
N ILE A 55 -16.02 -3.93 -13.33
CA ILE A 55 -14.81 -4.72 -13.07
C ILE A 55 -14.60 -4.74 -11.56
N VAL A 56 -14.82 -5.89 -10.92
CA VAL A 56 -14.47 -6.10 -9.51
C VAL A 56 -12.96 -6.33 -9.46
N GLY A 57 -12.24 -5.39 -8.84
CA GLY A 57 -10.80 -5.53 -8.62
C GLY A 57 -10.48 -6.71 -7.72
N PHE A 58 -9.25 -7.22 -7.82
CA PHE A 58 -8.75 -8.25 -6.92
C PHE A 58 -8.69 -7.74 -5.47
N ASP A 59 -9.11 -8.58 -4.51
CA ASP A 59 -8.98 -8.33 -3.08
C ASP A 59 -8.15 -9.44 -2.42
N ILE A 60 -7.19 -9.06 -1.56
CA ILE A 60 -6.30 -10.00 -0.87
C ILE A 60 -7.00 -10.85 0.19
N SER A 61 -8.18 -10.44 0.66
CA SER A 61 -9.01 -11.25 1.57
C SER A 61 -9.44 -12.58 0.94
N TRP A 62 -9.50 -12.66 -0.39
CA TRP A 62 -9.80 -13.89 -1.13
C TRP A 62 -8.74 -14.98 -0.92
N LEU A 63 -7.55 -14.61 -0.45
CA LEU A 63 -6.48 -15.56 -0.15
C LEU A 63 -6.56 -16.15 1.26
N ARG A 64 -7.53 -15.72 2.11
CA ARG A 64 -7.62 -16.16 3.52
C ARG A 64 -7.81 -17.67 3.69
N GLY A 65 -8.39 -18.34 2.70
CA GLY A 65 -8.50 -19.80 2.66
C GLY A 65 -7.17 -20.54 2.47
N GLY A 66 -6.06 -19.81 2.33
CA GLY A 66 -4.74 -20.35 2.02
C GLY A 66 -4.45 -20.33 0.52
N HIS A 67 -3.24 -19.93 0.14
CA HIS A 67 -2.80 -19.89 -1.25
C HIS A 67 -1.44 -20.57 -1.40
N PRO A 68 -1.25 -21.47 -2.38
CA PRO A 68 -0.05 -22.32 -2.47
C PRO A 68 1.24 -21.56 -2.75
N VAL A 69 1.14 -20.32 -3.26
CA VAL A 69 2.29 -19.49 -3.65
C VAL A 69 2.36 -18.17 -2.87
N LEU A 70 1.25 -17.72 -2.29
CA LEU A 70 1.15 -16.37 -1.71
C LEU A 70 0.79 -16.50 -0.23
N ASN A 71 1.64 -15.93 0.63
CA ASN A 71 1.39 -15.89 2.05
C ASN A 71 0.87 -14.49 2.43
N ILE A 72 -0.37 -14.41 2.91
CA ILE A 72 -0.99 -13.12 3.28
C ILE A 72 -0.20 -12.41 4.40
N GLY A 73 0.36 -13.17 5.34
CA GLY A 73 1.18 -12.62 6.42
C GLY A 73 2.42 -11.93 5.88
N ASP A 74 3.15 -12.59 4.97
CA ASP A 74 4.35 -12.02 4.35
C ASP A 74 4.01 -10.77 3.52
N LEU A 75 2.90 -10.80 2.77
CA LEU A 75 2.43 -9.66 1.99
C LEU A 75 2.04 -8.47 2.89
N SER A 76 1.38 -8.72 4.02
CA SER A 76 1.02 -7.69 5.00
C SER A 76 2.24 -7.07 5.68
N ILE A 77 3.25 -7.89 6.01
CA ILE A 77 4.52 -7.41 6.54
C ILE A 77 5.24 -6.54 5.50
N GLU A 78 5.28 -6.99 4.24
CA GLU A 78 5.90 -6.22 3.15
C GLU A 78 5.20 -4.86 2.95
N ALA A 79 3.87 -4.83 2.98
CA ALA A 79 3.10 -3.59 2.89
C ALA A 79 3.42 -2.63 4.04
N SER A 80 3.48 -3.16 5.26
CA SER A 80 3.77 -2.37 6.47
C SER A 80 5.18 -1.78 6.42
N GLN A 81 6.17 -2.56 6.00
CA GLN A 81 7.55 -2.09 5.80
C GLN A 81 7.62 -1.01 4.71
N SER A 82 6.96 -1.24 3.58
CA SER A 82 6.93 -0.28 2.46
C SER A 82 6.28 1.04 2.86
N LEU A 83 5.19 0.98 3.63
CA LEU A 83 4.54 2.16 4.18
C LEU A 83 5.47 2.92 5.13
N GLY A 84 6.16 2.21 6.02
CA GLY A 84 7.18 2.80 6.90
C GLY A 84 8.23 3.58 6.12
N LEU A 85 8.77 2.98 5.06
CA LEU A 85 9.76 3.64 4.19
C LEU A 85 9.22 4.88 3.49
N LEU A 86 7.96 4.86 3.01
CA LEU A 86 7.33 6.06 2.40
C LEU A 86 7.14 7.18 3.44
N LEU A 87 6.70 6.85 4.65
CA LEU A 87 6.54 7.82 5.73
C LEU A 87 7.89 8.38 6.20
N ASP A 88 8.96 7.58 6.18
CA ASP A 88 10.31 8.02 6.50
C ASP A 88 10.84 9.09 5.53
N GLN A 89 10.37 9.11 4.28
CA GLN A 89 10.73 10.17 3.32
C GLN A 89 10.14 11.54 3.71
N LEU A 90 9.02 11.56 4.42
CA LEU A 90 8.38 12.78 4.91
C LEU A 90 9.06 13.33 6.18
N ARG A 91 9.95 12.55 6.79
CA ARG A 91 10.70 12.99 7.97
C ARG A 91 11.81 13.96 7.58
N PHE A 92 12.17 14.83 8.51
CA PHE A 92 13.33 15.71 8.36
C PHE A 92 14.63 14.91 8.55
N PRO A 93 15.71 15.18 7.78
CA PRO A 93 15.83 16.20 6.73
C PRO A 93 15.38 15.75 5.34
N THR A 94 15.03 14.47 5.15
CA THR A 94 14.74 13.84 3.86
C THR A 94 13.71 14.60 3.04
N VAL A 95 12.64 15.08 3.68
CA VAL A 95 11.56 15.84 3.04
C VAL A 95 12.05 17.09 2.29
N LYS A 96 13.18 17.70 2.70
CA LYS A 96 13.76 18.88 2.02
C LYS A 96 14.30 18.58 0.63
N SER A 97 14.62 17.32 0.35
CA SER A 97 15.12 16.84 -0.94
C SER A 97 14.03 16.26 -1.83
N LEU A 98 12.78 16.28 -1.34
CA LEU A 98 11.64 15.67 -2.01
C LEU A 98 10.88 16.73 -2.79
N SER A 99 10.44 16.38 -4.00
CA SER A 99 9.61 17.29 -4.78
C SER A 99 8.21 17.41 -4.18
N ASN A 100 7.61 18.60 -4.31
CA ASN A 100 6.25 18.87 -3.79
C ASN A 100 5.23 17.85 -4.29
N SER A 101 5.36 17.38 -5.54
CA SER A 101 4.47 16.37 -6.12
C SER A 101 4.55 15.03 -5.39
N ILE A 102 5.75 14.59 -5.01
CA ILE A 102 5.92 13.33 -4.26
C ILE A 102 5.39 13.51 -2.83
N ILE A 103 5.67 14.64 -2.18
CA ILE A 103 5.12 14.97 -0.86
C ILE A 103 3.59 14.89 -0.88
N ILE A 104 2.94 15.52 -1.88
CA ILE A 104 1.47 15.51 -2.01
C ILE A 104 0.95 14.09 -2.24
N VAL A 105 1.59 13.27 -3.08
CA VAL A 105 1.14 11.89 -3.33
C VAL A 105 1.17 11.06 -2.05
N VAL A 106 2.26 11.13 -1.29
CA VAL A 106 2.36 10.41 -0.01
C VAL A 106 1.32 10.95 0.99
N ILE A 107 1.12 12.26 1.10
CA ILE A 107 0.16 12.82 2.08
C ILE A 107 -1.31 12.52 1.69
N ASN A 108 -1.73 12.80 0.46
CA ASN A 108 -3.15 12.77 0.08
C ASN A 108 -3.79 11.38 0.23
N ARG A 109 -3.03 10.30 0.03
CA ARG A 109 -3.58 8.95 0.14
C ARG A 109 -3.53 8.34 1.54
N TYR A 110 -2.66 8.83 2.41
CA TYR A 110 -2.59 8.37 3.82
C TYR A 110 -3.26 9.32 4.83
N ALA A 111 -3.61 10.56 4.45
CA ALA A 111 -4.36 11.49 5.29
C ALA A 111 -5.73 10.98 5.78
N PRO A 112 -6.57 10.27 4.97
CA PRO A 112 -7.83 9.74 5.48
C PRO A 112 -7.67 8.52 6.40
N ASP A 113 -6.47 7.92 6.49
CA ASP A 113 -6.21 6.71 7.27
C ASP A 113 -5.35 6.95 8.53
N VAL A 114 -4.38 7.88 8.53
CA VAL A 114 -3.51 8.10 9.70
C VAL A 114 -4.28 8.58 10.95
N ILE A 115 -5.34 9.39 10.78
CA ILE A 115 -6.21 9.82 11.89
C ILE A 115 -7.05 8.64 12.39
N THR A 116 -7.55 7.81 11.47
CA THR A 116 -8.45 6.69 11.75
C THR A 116 -7.70 5.51 12.38
N TRP A 117 -6.47 5.23 11.94
CA TRP A 117 -5.57 4.22 12.52
C TRP A 117 -4.95 4.67 13.84
N GLY A 118 -4.58 5.95 13.98
CA GLY A 118 -4.09 6.52 15.24
C GLY A 118 -5.14 6.49 16.36
N LEU A 119 -6.41 6.70 16.04
CA LEU A 119 -7.53 6.53 16.97
C LEU A 119 -7.85 5.04 17.24
N ARG A 120 -7.64 4.15 16.25
CA ARG A 120 -7.87 2.69 16.39
C ARG A 120 -6.83 1.99 17.29
N LEU A 121 -5.58 2.44 17.28
CA LEU A 121 -4.54 1.94 18.20
C LEU A 121 -4.75 2.42 19.65
N LYS A 122 -5.37 3.60 19.84
CA LYS A 122 -5.71 4.12 21.17
C LYS A 122 -6.93 3.44 21.80
N GLY A 123 -7.79 2.81 20.99
CA GLY A 123 -9.00 2.12 21.44
C GLY A 123 -8.81 0.68 21.94
N THR A 124 -7.61 0.11 21.82
CA THR A 124 -7.31 -1.28 22.22
C THR A 124 -6.49 -1.42 23.52
N MET A 125 -6.15 -0.31 24.19
CA MET A 125 -5.78 -0.32 25.61
C MET A 125 -6.97 0.13 26.46
N LYS A 126 -7.85 -0.82 26.79
CA LYS A 126 -8.72 -0.72 27.95
C LYS A 126 -8.24 -1.75 28.97
N TYR A 127 -7.96 -1.27 30.18
CA TYR A 127 -7.78 -2.08 31.39
C TYR A 127 -9.03 -2.92 31.66
#